data_AF-A0A816I062-F1
#
_entry.id   AF-A0A816I062-F1
#
_cell.length_a   1.000
_cell.length_b   1.000
_cell.length_c   1.000
_cell.angle_alpha   90.00
_cell.angle_beta   90.00
_cell.angle_gamma   90.00
#
_symmetry.space_group_name_H-M   'P 1'
#
loop_
_entity.id
_entity.type
_entity.pdbx_description
1 polymer ?
#
loop_
_entity_poly.entity_id
_entity_poly.type
_entity_poly.pdbx_seq_one_letter_code
_entity_poly.pdbx_strand_id
1 'polypeptide(L)'
;MLMQDIIAPVQNIHFDLDEIVCSQQGALPLPFPNMDKANVGVCEFFLRSSCSNQRCPFRHIHGDKTVVCKHWLRGLCKKGDDCEFLHEYDMAKMPECYFFSKYGQCLNKECAFLHLDPES
;
A
#
# COMPACT_ATOMS: atom_id res chain seq x y z
N MET A 1 27.75 -2.65 -2.31
CA MET A 1 27.76 -3.25 -3.66
C MET A 1 28.15 -4.69 -3.50
N LEU A 2 27.27 -5.62 -3.89
CA LEU A 2 27.48 -7.05 -3.66
C LEU A 2 28.39 -7.61 -4.76
N MET A 3 29.15 -8.66 -4.47
CA MET A 3 30.11 -9.27 -5.42
C MET A 3 29.43 -9.69 -6.73
N GLN A 4 28.20 -10.18 -6.66
CA GLN A 4 27.37 -10.53 -7.80
C GLN A 4 27.08 -9.35 -8.75
N ASP A 5 26.98 -8.12 -8.21
CA ASP A 5 26.70 -6.92 -9.01
C ASP A 5 27.91 -6.51 -9.89
N ILE A 6 29.11 -7.02 -9.56
CA ILE A 6 30.35 -6.78 -10.33
C ILE A 6 30.59 -7.90 -11.34
N ILE A 7 30.39 -9.15 -10.91
CA ILE A 7 30.71 -10.33 -11.73
C ILE A 7 29.64 -10.54 -12.81
N ALA A 8 28.37 -10.29 -12.49
CA ALA A 8 27.24 -10.51 -13.38
C ALA A 8 26.23 -9.34 -13.28
N PRO A 9 26.61 -8.12 -13.70
CA PRO A 9 25.69 -6.99 -13.69
C PRO A 9 24.54 -7.22 -14.68
N VAL A 10 23.31 -7.03 -14.21
CA VAL A 10 22.10 -7.12 -15.04
C VAL A 10 21.50 -5.75 -15.38
N GLN A 11 22.12 -4.65 -14.94
CA GLN A 11 21.51 -3.31 -15.05
C GLN A 11 21.33 -2.81 -16.50
N ASN A 12 22.10 -3.35 -17.44
CA ASN A 12 22.02 -3.01 -18.87
C ASN A 12 21.26 -4.07 -19.69
N ILE A 13 20.62 -5.03 -19.02
CA ILE A 13 19.80 -6.05 -19.65
C ILE A 13 18.34 -5.61 -19.50
N HIS A 14 17.63 -5.53 -20.62
CA HIS A 14 16.19 -5.33 -20.62
C HIS A 14 15.51 -6.70 -20.62
N PHE A 15 14.77 -7.01 -19.55
CA PHE A 15 14.05 -8.27 -19.47
C PHE A 15 12.64 -8.10 -20.01
N ASP A 16 12.13 -9.10 -20.74
CA ASP A 16 10.74 -9.12 -21.20
C ASP A 16 9.75 -8.97 -20.03
N LEU A 17 10.13 -9.45 -18.84
CA LEU A 17 9.37 -9.28 -17.61
C LEU A 17 9.15 -7.81 -17.25
N ASP A 18 10.14 -6.94 -17.44
CA ASP A 18 10.03 -5.52 -17.12
C ASP A 18 8.97 -4.87 -18.02
N GLU A 19 8.99 -5.20 -19.31
CA GLU A 19 8.00 -4.72 -20.28
C GLU A 19 6.59 -5.22 -19.95
N ILE A 20 6.44 -6.51 -19.66
CA ILE A 20 5.15 -7.13 -19.32
C ILE A 20 4.56 -6.47 -18.05
N VAL A 21 5.38 -6.25 -17.03
CA VAL A 21 4.94 -5.59 -15.78
C VAL A 21 4.55 -4.14 -16.04
N CYS A 22 5.40 -3.37 -16.72
CA CYS A 22 5.14 -1.94 -16.99
C CYS A 22 3.92 -1.72 -17.90
N SER A 23 3.70 -2.61 -18.86
CA SER A 23 2.55 -2.57 -19.78
C SER A 23 1.31 -3.29 -19.24
N GLN A 24 1.41 -3.89 -18.04
CA GLN A 24 0.34 -4.64 -17.38
C GLN A 24 -0.26 -5.73 -18.31
N GLN A 25 0.57 -6.33 -19.17
CA GLN A 25 0.17 -7.32 -20.16
C GLN A 25 -0.28 -8.63 -19.50
N GLY A 26 -1.30 -9.26 -20.11
CA GLY A 26 -1.87 -10.53 -19.61
C GLY A 26 -2.77 -10.39 -18.38
N ALA A 27 -2.94 -9.18 -17.83
CA ALA A 27 -3.85 -8.95 -16.73
C ALA A 27 -5.32 -8.96 -17.19
N LEU A 28 -6.10 -9.88 -16.63
CA LEU A 28 -7.54 -9.95 -16.86
C LEU A 28 -8.31 -9.12 -15.82
N PRO A 29 -9.48 -8.57 -16.18
CA PRO A 29 -10.35 -7.92 -15.21
C PRO A 29 -10.71 -8.86 -14.06
N LEU A 30 -10.93 -8.28 -12.88
CA LEU A 30 -11.38 -9.05 -11.72
C LEU A 30 -12.74 -9.71 -12.01
N PRO A 31 -12.94 -10.96 -11.54
CA PRO A 31 -14.17 -11.69 -11.80
C PRO A 31 -15.38 -11.06 -11.11
N PHE A 32 -15.17 -10.45 -9.94
CA PHE A 32 -16.21 -9.82 -9.13
C PHE A 32 -15.87 -8.35 -8.84
N PRO A 33 -16.87 -7.47 -8.71
CA PRO A 33 -16.65 -6.09 -8.29
C PRO A 33 -16.21 -6.02 -6.82
N ASN A 34 -15.59 -4.89 -6.43
CA ASN A 34 -15.26 -4.56 -5.05
C ASN A 34 -14.36 -5.57 -4.32
N MET A 35 -13.48 -6.27 -5.05
CA MET A 35 -12.45 -7.10 -4.44
C MET A 35 -11.32 -6.22 -3.90
N ASP A 36 -10.75 -6.62 -2.77
CA ASP A 36 -9.58 -5.95 -2.19
C ASP A 36 -8.34 -6.15 -3.06
N LYS A 37 -7.60 -5.06 -3.31
CA LYS A 37 -6.40 -5.01 -4.16
C LYS A 37 -5.16 -4.61 -3.35
N ALA A 38 -5.20 -4.81 -2.03
CA ALA A 38 -4.15 -4.40 -1.10
C ALA A 38 -2.75 -4.97 -1.39
N ASN A 39 -2.65 -6.17 -1.97
CA ASN A 39 -1.38 -6.85 -2.25
C ASN A 39 -1.01 -6.87 -3.73
N VAL A 40 -1.64 -6.03 -4.55
CA VAL A 40 -1.36 -5.93 -5.99
C VAL A 40 -0.62 -4.62 -6.28
N GLY A 41 0.18 -4.62 -7.34
CA GLY A 41 0.85 -3.42 -7.84
C GLY A 41 -0.13 -2.27 -8.14
N VAL A 42 0.41 -1.06 -8.17
CA VAL A 42 -0.33 0.14 -8.57
C VAL A 42 -0.57 0.10 -10.07
N CYS A 43 -1.74 0.55 -10.51
CA CYS A 43 -2.05 0.63 -11.93
C CYS A 43 -1.31 1.82 -12.57
N GLU A 44 -0.27 1.54 -13.37
CA GLU A 44 0.47 2.54 -14.15
C GLU A 44 -0.45 3.34 -15.07
N PHE A 45 -1.43 2.69 -15.71
CA PHE A 45 -2.41 3.37 -16.55
C PHE A 45 -3.32 4.31 -15.76
N PHE A 46 -3.65 3.98 -14.51
CA PHE A 46 -4.47 4.88 -13.67
C PHE A 46 -3.67 6.12 -13.25
N LEU A 47 -2.39 5.95 -12.90
CA LEU A 47 -1.49 7.07 -12.60
C LEU A 47 -1.34 8.03 -13.79
N ARG A 48 -1.39 7.50 -15.03
CA ARG A 48 -1.37 8.27 -16.29
C ARG A 48 -2.76 8.69 -16.79
N SER A 49 -3.80 8.52 -15.97
CA SER A 49 -5.18 8.91 -16.29
C SER A 49 -5.82 8.18 -17.48
N SER A 50 -5.28 7.02 -17.90
CA SER A 50 -5.78 6.24 -19.04
C SER A 50 -6.56 4.98 -18.66
N CYS A 51 -6.55 4.56 -17.39
CA CYS A 51 -7.34 3.43 -16.92
C CYS A 51 -8.76 3.86 -16.49
N SER A 52 -9.79 3.34 -17.16
CA SER A 52 -11.21 3.52 -16.82
C SER A 52 -11.89 2.23 -16.37
N ASN A 53 -11.15 1.14 -16.21
CA ASN A 53 -11.69 -0.16 -15.86
C ASN A 53 -12.03 -0.23 -14.37
N GLN A 54 -13.32 -0.25 -14.03
CA GLN A 54 -13.78 -0.41 -12.64
C GLN A 54 -13.41 -1.76 -12.02
N ARG A 55 -13.18 -2.78 -12.85
CA ARG A 55 -12.69 -4.11 -12.44
C ARG A 55 -11.20 -4.29 -12.75
N CYS A 56 -10.44 -3.19 -12.74
CA CYS A 56 -8.99 -3.25 -12.86
C CYS A 56 -8.41 -4.16 -11.75
N PRO A 57 -7.56 -5.15 -12.08
CA PRO A 57 -6.94 -6.02 -11.07
C PRO A 57 -5.86 -5.30 -10.25
N PHE A 58 -5.40 -4.14 -10.69
CA PHE A 58 -4.39 -3.33 -10.02
C PHE A 58 -5.01 -2.21 -9.18
N ARG A 59 -4.27 -1.75 -8.17
CA ARG A 59 -4.74 -0.72 -7.24
C ARG A 59 -4.83 0.66 -7.92
N HIS A 60 -5.94 1.34 -7.70
CA HIS A 60 -6.15 2.75 -8.06
C HIS A 60 -5.97 3.63 -6.82
N ILE A 61 -4.95 4.49 -6.82
CA ILE A 61 -4.66 5.36 -5.68
C ILE A 61 -5.42 6.68 -5.83
N HIS A 62 -6.50 6.83 -5.05
CA HIS A 62 -7.27 8.07 -4.98
C HIS A 62 -6.76 8.96 -3.83
N GLY A 63 -6.39 10.20 -4.17
CA GLY A 63 -6.12 11.31 -3.24
C GLY A 63 -4.99 11.08 -2.22
N ASP A 64 -4.71 12.14 -1.46
CA ASP A 64 -3.75 12.09 -0.35
C ASP A 64 -4.43 11.55 0.91
N LYS A 65 -4.23 10.27 1.18
CA LYS A 65 -4.68 9.63 2.42
C LYS A 65 -3.65 9.85 3.53
N THR A 66 -4.09 10.39 4.66
CA THR A 66 -3.18 10.92 5.69
C THR A 66 -2.91 9.96 6.84
N VAL A 67 -3.84 9.05 7.15
CA VAL A 67 -3.75 8.13 8.30
C VAL A 67 -3.88 6.69 7.85
N VAL A 68 -3.03 5.81 8.38
CA VAL A 68 -3.03 4.37 8.08
C VAL A 68 -4.32 3.70 8.55
N CYS A 69 -4.88 2.85 7.68
CA CYS A 69 -6.07 2.07 7.96
C CYS A 69 -5.77 0.94 8.96
N LYS A 70 -6.32 1.04 10.17
CA LYS A 70 -6.18 0.00 11.20
C LYS A 70 -6.72 -1.38 10.79
N HIS A 71 -7.68 -1.44 9.86
CA HIS A 71 -8.25 -2.70 9.38
C HIS A 71 -7.40 -3.36 8.30
N TRP A 72 -6.74 -2.55 7.46
CA TRP A 72 -5.81 -3.02 6.44
C TRP A 72 -4.57 -3.67 7.07
N LEU A 73 -4.06 -3.10 8.16
CA LEU A 73 -2.94 -3.69 8.93
C LEU A 73 -3.18 -5.13 9.38
N ARG A 74 -4.45 -5.58 9.43
CA ARG A 74 -4.85 -6.94 9.82
C ARG A 74 -5.37 -7.76 8.64
N GLY A 75 -5.37 -7.22 7.42
CA GLY A 75 -5.95 -7.86 6.23
C GLY A 75 -7.48 -7.97 6.25
N LEU A 76 -8.16 -7.09 6.99
CA LEU A 76 -9.62 -7.14 7.20
C LEU A 76 -10.38 -5.95 6.58
N CYS A 77 -9.70 -5.12 5.79
CA CYS A 77 -10.37 -3.99 5.14
C CYS A 77 -11.28 -4.49 4.01
N LYS A 78 -12.56 -4.13 4.07
CA LYS A 78 -13.56 -4.47 3.03
C LYS A 78 -13.81 -3.35 2.03
N LYS A 79 -13.28 -2.14 2.29
CA LYS A 79 -13.44 -0.97 1.42
C LYS A 79 -12.45 -0.97 0.25
N GLY A 80 -11.41 -1.81 0.26
CA GLY A 80 -10.42 -1.88 -0.81
C GLY A 80 -9.84 -0.50 -1.16
N ASP A 81 -9.86 -0.15 -2.44
CA ASP A 81 -9.36 1.14 -2.95
C ASP A 81 -10.23 2.34 -2.56
N ASP A 82 -11.51 2.10 -2.22
CA ASP A 82 -12.45 3.12 -1.77
C ASP A 82 -12.31 3.40 -0.26
N CYS A 83 -11.31 2.81 0.39
CA CYS A 83 -10.99 3.11 1.76
C CYS A 83 -10.46 4.55 1.88
N GLU A 84 -11.09 5.34 2.75
CA GLU A 84 -10.68 6.71 3.08
C GLU A 84 -9.34 6.78 3.84
N PHE A 85 -8.83 5.64 4.31
CA PHE A 85 -7.60 5.51 5.09
C PHE A 85 -6.47 4.87 4.26
N LEU A 86 -5.23 5.25 4.55
CA LEU A 86 -4.04 4.83 3.82
C LEU A 86 -3.80 3.32 3.97
N HIS A 87 -3.59 2.63 2.86
CA HIS A 87 -3.22 1.21 2.81
C HIS A 87 -1.72 1.07 2.53
N GLU A 88 -0.91 1.75 3.34
CA GLU A 88 0.55 1.75 3.26
C GLU A 88 1.12 1.68 4.67
N TYR A 89 2.25 0.98 4.82
CA TYR A 89 2.89 0.80 6.12
C TYR A 89 3.80 2.00 6.39
N ASP A 90 3.22 3.08 6.90
CA ASP A 90 3.93 4.30 7.28
C ASP A 90 3.74 4.55 8.78
N MET A 91 4.82 4.34 9.56
CA MET A 91 4.81 4.52 11.02
C MET A 91 4.55 5.96 11.44
N ALA A 92 4.90 6.95 10.63
CA ALA A 92 4.64 8.36 10.94
C ALA A 92 3.15 8.73 10.78
N LYS A 93 2.39 7.95 9.99
CA LYS A 93 0.98 8.17 9.71
C LYS A 93 0.06 7.19 10.44
N MET A 94 0.60 6.46 11.42
CA MET A 94 -0.21 5.56 12.24
C MET A 94 -1.25 6.34 13.04
N PRO A 95 -2.46 5.80 13.25
CA PRO A 95 -3.43 6.49 14.09
C PRO A 95 -2.95 6.54 15.54
N GLU A 96 -3.48 7.50 16.29
CA GLU A 96 -3.18 7.66 17.71
C GLU A 96 -3.62 6.44 18.53
N CYS A 97 -2.80 6.11 19.54
CA CYS A 97 -3.12 5.08 20.50
C CYS A 97 -4.21 5.56 21.44
N TYR A 98 -5.40 4.98 21.32
CA TYR A 98 -6.54 5.29 22.18
C TYR A 98 -6.22 5.13 23.67
N PHE A 99 -5.51 4.07 24.06
CA PHE A 99 -5.20 3.80 25.47
C PHE A 99 -4.25 4.83 26.06
N PHE A 100 -3.20 5.17 25.31
CA PHE A 100 -2.24 6.18 25.75
C PHE A 100 -2.88 7.56 25.84
N SER A 101 -3.59 7.99 24.80
CA SER A 101 -4.29 9.27 24.75
C SER A 101 -5.31 9.44 25.90
N LYS A 102 -6.04 8.37 26.24
CA LYS A 102 -7.11 8.44 27.26
C LYS A 102 -6.63 8.22 28.69
N TYR A 103 -5.65 7.35 28.91
CA TYR A 103 -5.25 6.89 30.25
C TYR A 103 -3.81 7.26 30.62
N GLY A 104 -3.04 7.87 29.71
CA GLY A 104 -1.61 8.15 29.89
C GLY A 104 -0.71 6.92 29.90
N GLN A 105 -1.28 5.72 29.64
CA GLN A 105 -0.55 4.46 29.68
C GLN A 105 -1.07 3.49 28.62
N CYS A 106 -0.16 2.77 27.96
CA CYS A 106 -0.47 1.65 27.08
C CYS A 106 0.25 0.39 27.60
N LEU A 107 -0.46 -0.74 27.67
CA LEU A 107 0.10 -2.00 28.15
C LEU A 107 0.97 -2.71 27.10
N ASN A 108 0.78 -2.37 25.82
CA ASN A 108 1.55 -2.96 24.73
C ASN A 108 2.90 -2.24 24.59
N LYS A 109 3.99 -2.94 24.89
CA LYS A 109 5.37 -2.42 24.76
C LYS A 109 5.76 -2.17 23.30
N GLU A 110 5.19 -2.95 22.37
CA GLU A 110 5.38 -2.82 20.93
C GLU A 110 4.11 -2.27 20.28
N CYS A 111 3.60 -1.16 20.83
CA CYS A 111 2.43 -0.49 20.28
C CYS A 111 2.80 0.21 18.96
N ALA A 112 2.20 -0.23 17.86
CA ALA A 112 2.40 0.38 16.55
C ALA A 112 1.63 1.72 16.37
N PHE A 113 0.75 2.07 17.31
CA PHE A 113 -0.03 3.32 17.27
C PHE A 113 0.74 4.46 17.95
N LEU A 114 0.52 5.69 17.48
CA LEU A 114 1.26 6.86 17.97
C LEU A 114 0.92 7.15 19.44
N HIS A 115 1.95 7.26 20.28
CA HIS A 115 1.85 7.79 21.64
C HIS A 115 2.26 9.26 21.58
N LEU A 116 1.27 10.16 21.54
CA LEU A 116 1.50 11.60 21.56
C LEU A 116 1.42 12.07 23.02
N ASP A 117 2.54 12.54 23.55
CA ASP A 117 2.58 13.17 24.86
C ASP A 117 2.07 14.62 24.72
N PRO A 118 0.98 15.01 25.40
CA PRO A 118 0.43 16.37 25.29
C PRO A 118 1.37 17.46 25.84
N GLU A 119 2.50 17.09 26.44
CA GLU A 119 3.50 18.00 27.02
C GLU A 119 4.83 18.04 26.23
N SER A 120 4.91 17.42 25.04
CA SER A 120 6.11 17.45 24.16
C SER A 120 6.17 18.66 23.24
#